data_AF-A0A945DL46-F1
#
_entry.id   AF-A0A945DL46-F1
#
_cell.length_a   1.000
_cell.length_b   1.000
_cell.length_c   1.000
_cell.angle_alpha   90.00
_cell.angle_beta   90.00
_cell.angle_gamma   90.00
#
_symmetry.space_group_name_H-M   'P 1'
#
loop_
_entity.id
_entity.type
_entity.pdbx_description
1 polymer ?
#
loop_
_entity_poly.entity_id
_entity_poly.type
_entity_poly.pdbx_seq_one_letter_code
_entity_poly.pdbx_strand_id
1 'polypeptide(L)'
;MNKSIQKLTRTIIKVFDRYMPEPFAFGIVMTLAALVLTWWLTPANAEKVVMSWGNGLASLLPFISQVCLTILFAYALAHLGPVPAYLQRLAGLPRTARGAYAFVAVFAGCVSLIAWPLGTILGGLMARQVALSFRDRGQKVHYPLLGGAAFSGFVVWHMGYSGSAPLLVATQGNPMQEQLGGLLPVTQTILSTFNLVTIVVTLATVALVASLL
;
A
#
# COMPACT_ATOMS: atom_id res chain seq x y z
N MET A 1 -23.85 8.92 -11.02
CA MET A 1 -23.16 9.57 -9.87
C MET A 1 -23.74 10.97 -9.68
N ASN A 2 -24.14 11.34 -8.46
CA ASN A 2 -24.82 12.61 -8.18
C ASN A 2 -23.88 13.81 -8.48
N LYS A 3 -24.36 14.82 -9.22
CA LYS A 3 -23.58 16.02 -9.59
C LYS A 3 -23.00 16.74 -8.37
N SER A 4 -23.71 16.71 -7.24
CA SER A 4 -23.25 17.32 -5.99
C SER A 4 -22.02 16.63 -5.42
N ILE A 5 -21.96 15.29 -5.48
CA ILE A 5 -20.80 14.51 -5.04
C ILE A 5 -19.60 14.83 -5.93
N GLN A 6 -19.79 14.84 -7.26
CA GLN A 6 -18.71 15.19 -8.20
C GLN A 6 -18.14 16.59 -7.94
N LYS A 7 -19.00 17.57 -7.65
CA LYS A 7 -18.57 18.93 -7.34
C LYS A 7 -17.77 18.96 -6.03
N LEU A 8 -18.25 18.28 -4.98
CA LEU A 8 -17.55 18.17 -3.71
C LEU A 8 -16.18 17.50 -3.87
N THR A 9 -16.12 16.34 -4.53
CA THR A 9 -14.86 15.62 -4.81
C THR A 9 -13.87 16.51 -5.56
N ARG A 10 -14.32 17.23 -6.60
CA ARG A 10 -13.45 18.16 -7.34
C ARG A 10 -12.95 19.31 -6.49
N THR A 11 -13.76 19.85 -5.58
CA THR A 11 -13.33 20.91 -4.66
C THR A 11 -12.27 20.38 -3.69
N ILE A 12 -12.49 19.20 -3.10
CA ILE A 12 -11.52 18.58 -2.19
C ILE A 12 -10.19 18.33 -2.89
N ILE A 13 -10.22 17.75 -4.09
CA ILE A 13 -9.01 17.49 -4.90
C ILE A 13 -8.27 18.81 -5.17
N LYS A 14 -8.97 19.87 -5.60
CA LYS A 14 -8.34 21.18 -5.89
C LYS A 14 -7.68 21.81 -4.67
N VAL A 15 -8.29 21.68 -3.50
CA VAL A 15 -7.72 22.20 -2.25
C VAL A 15 -6.49 21.37 -1.87
N PHE A 16 -6.62 20.05 -1.91
CA PHE A 16 -5.54 19.13 -1.59
C PHE A 16 -4.33 19.33 -2.51
N ASP A 17 -4.51 19.34 -3.83
CA ASP A 17 -3.44 19.56 -4.80
C ASP A 17 -2.74 20.92 -4.63
N ARG A 18 -3.45 21.92 -4.11
CA ARG A 18 -2.89 23.27 -3.89
C ARG A 18 -2.08 23.39 -2.59
N TYR A 19 -2.49 22.68 -1.54
CA TYR A 19 -1.91 22.83 -0.21
C TYR A 19 -1.05 21.67 0.24
N MET A 20 -1.16 20.50 -0.40
CA MET A 20 -0.35 19.34 -0.04
C MET A 20 1.11 19.66 -0.39
N PRO A 21 1.99 19.80 0.61
CA PRO A 21 3.41 19.96 0.35
C PRO A 21 3.95 18.67 -0.28
N GLU A 22 5.00 18.81 -1.07
CA GLU A 22 5.74 17.66 -1.57
C GLU A 22 6.24 16.82 -0.36
N PRO A 23 6.11 15.47 -0.38
CA PRO A 23 6.38 14.61 0.77
C PRO A 23 7.76 14.80 1.41
N PHE A 24 8.80 15.02 0.61
CA PHE A 24 10.15 15.26 1.12
C PHE A 24 10.25 16.63 1.83
N ALA A 25 9.69 17.69 1.25
CA ALA A 25 9.60 19.00 1.91
C ALA A 25 8.82 18.91 3.24
N PHE A 26 7.71 18.19 3.25
CA PHE A 26 6.94 17.92 4.47
C PHE A 26 7.78 17.20 5.54
N GLY A 27 8.53 16.17 5.14
CA GLY A 27 9.43 15.44 6.04
C GLY A 27 10.51 16.32 6.67
N ILE A 28 11.10 17.25 5.90
CA ILE A 28 12.06 18.24 6.42
C ILE A 28 11.40 19.14 7.47
N VAL A 29 10.22 19.67 7.18
CA VAL A 29 9.49 20.55 8.10
C VAL A 29 9.16 19.80 9.39
N MET A 30 8.69 18.56 9.30
CA MET A 30 8.41 17.72 10.47
C MET A 30 9.67 17.38 11.27
N THR A 31 10.79 17.15 10.60
CA THR A 31 12.08 16.91 11.25
C THR A 31 12.54 18.12 12.05
N LEU A 32 12.49 19.32 11.45
CA LEU A 32 12.85 20.56 12.12
C LEU A 32 11.89 20.88 13.27
N ALA A 33 10.59 20.67 13.06
CA ALA A 33 9.59 20.84 14.11
C ALA A 33 9.85 19.89 15.28
N ALA A 34 10.15 18.61 15.02
CA ALA A 34 10.49 17.64 16.06
C ALA A 34 11.74 18.06 16.84
N LEU A 35 12.81 18.50 16.16
CA LEU A 35 14.03 19.00 16.81
C LEU A 35 13.75 20.18 17.76
N VAL A 36 12.98 21.17 17.29
CA VAL A 36 12.61 22.36 18.07
C VAL A 36 11.73 21.97 19.26
N LEU A 37 10.72 21.13 19.05
CA LEU A 37 9.82 20.68 20.10
C LEU A 37 10.54 19.84 21.15
N THR A 38 11.43 18.94 20.76
CA THR A 38 12.23 18.15 21.71
C THR A 38 13.13 19.05 22.53
N TRP A 39 13.82 20.02 21.90
CA TRP A 39 14.67 20.96 22.63
C TRP A 39 13.87 21.85 23.59
N TRP A 40 12.66 22.26 23.24
CA TRP A 40 11.83 23.13 24.07
C TRP A 40 11.09 22.39 25.20
N LEU A 41 10.58 21.19 24.94
CA LEU A 41 9.70 20.46 25.87
C LEU A 41 10.42 19.44 26.74
N THR A 42 11.71 19.16 26.49
CA THR A 42 12.48 18.17 27.26
C THR A 42 13.73 18.80 27.87
N PRO A 43 14.27 18.24 28.98
CA PRO A 43 15.49 18.73 29.60
C PRO A 43 16.77 18.38 28.80
N ALA A 44 16.64 17.93 27.54
CA ALA A 44 17.79 17.58 26.70
C ALA A 44 18.51 18.84 26.21
N ASN A 45 19.84 18.86 26.31
CA ASN A 45 20.65 19.93 25.72
C ASN A 45 20.70 19.78 24.18
N ALA A 46 21.09 20.87 23.48
CA ALA A 46 21.10 20.90 22.01
C ALA A 46 21.93 19.78 21.38
N GLU A 47 23.08 19.47 21.98
CA GLU A 47 23.95 18.35 21.56
C GLU A 47 23.19 17.02 21.58
N LYS A 48 22.55 16.68 22.70
CA LYS A 48 21.81 15.42 22.84
C LYS A 48 20.66 15.33 21.84
N VAL A 49 19.96 16.44 21.57
CA VAL A 49 18.87 16.49 20.57
C VAL A 49 19.40 16.17 19.17
N VAL A 50 20.49 16.83 18.74
CA VAL A 50 21.09 16.60 17.43
C VAL A 50 21.65 15.18 17.31
N MET A 51 22.32 14.68 18.35
CA MET A 51 22.86 13.33 18.38
C MET A 51 21.74 12.27 18.34
N SER A 52 20.64 12.47 19.07
CA SER A 52 19.48 11.58 19.02
C SER A 52 18.85 11.54 17.64
N TRP A 53 18.75 12.69 16.95
CA TRP A 53 18.28 12.73 15.56
C TRP A 53 19.21 11.98 14.61
N GLY A 54 20.53 12.24 14.68
CA GLY A 54 21.52 11.57 13.83
C GLY A 54 21.55 10.06 14.04
N ASN A 55 21.53 9.62 15.30
CA ASN A 55 21.47 8.20 15.66
C ASN A 55 20.15 7.55 15.21
N GLY A 56 19.03 8.27 15.32
CA GLY A 56 17.73 7.82 14.83
C GLY A 56 17.69 7.67 13.31
N LEU A 57 18.27 8.62 12.56
CA LEU A 57 18.39 8.50 11.11
C LEU A 57 19.26 7.29 10.72
N ALA A 58 20.42 7.14 11.36
CA ALA A 58 21.34 6.04 11.09
C ALA A 58 20.71 4.67 11.37
N SER A 59 19.91 4.53 12.44
CA SER A 59 19.25 3.28 12.78
C SER A 59 18.16 2.87 11.79
N LEU A 60 17.59 3.83 11.04
CA LEU A 60 16.58 3.58 10.01
C LEU A 60 17.20 3.26 8.63
N LEU A 61 18.49 3.49 8.41
CA LEU A 61 19.13 3.22 7.11
C LEU A 61 18.98 1.78 6.62
N PRO A 62 19.15 0.72 7.45
CA PRO A 62 18.92 -0.65 7.00
C PRO A 62 17.46 -0.88 6.58
N PHE A 63 16.51 -0.32 7.34
CA PHE A 63 15.09 -0.42 7.03
C PHE A 63 14.73 0.30 5.72
N ILE A 64 15.21 1.53 5.52
CA ILE A 64 15.02 2.28 4.27
C ILE A 64 15.62 1.50 3.09
N SER A 65 16.80 0.93 3.26
CA SER A 65 17.45 0.11 2.23
C SER A 65 16.62 -1.12 1.85
N GLN A 66 16.04 -1.81 2.85
CA GLN A 66 15.13 -2.94 2.62
C GLN A 66 13.87 -2.51 1.84
N VAL A 67 13.29 -1.35 2.17
CA VAL A 67 12.12 -0.83 1.45
C VAL A 67 12.48 -0.49 -0.01
N CYS A 68 13.59 0.20 -0.25
CA CYS A 68 14.08 0.52 -1.59
C CYS A 68 14.31 -0.74 -2.44
N LEU A 69 14.99 -1.75 -1.88
CA LEU A 69 15.22 -3.03 -2.53
C LEU A 69 13.90 -3.75 -2.85
N THR A 70 12.95 -3.74 -1.93
CA THR A 70 11.64 -4.39 -2.14
C THR A 70 10.90 -3.76 -3.31
N ILE A 71 10.90 -2.44 -3.44
CA ILE A 71 10.29 -1.72 -4.57
C ILE A 71 11.03 -2.06 -5.88
N LEU A 72 12.36 -2.02 -5.87
CA LEU A 72 13.19 -2.35 -7.03
C LEU A 72 12.94 -3.77 -7.52
N PHE A 73 12.93 -4.75 -6.61
CA PHE A 73 12.68 -6.15 -6.95
C PHE A 73 11.25 -6.40 -7.39
N ALA A 74 10.26 -5.75 -6.78
CA ALA A 74 8.87 -5.85 -7.24
C ALA A 74 8.72 -5.32 -8.68
N TYR A 75 9.38 -4.21 -9.00
CA TYR A 75 9.43 -3.68 -10.35
C TYR A 75 10.14 -4.64 -11.31
N ALA A 76 11.33 -5.13 -10.96
CA ALA A 76 12.07 -6.08 -11.79
C ALA A 76 11.26 -7.36 -12.05
N LEU A 77 10.64 -7.94 -11.01
CA LEU A 77 9.78 -9.12 -11.09
C LEU A 77 8.60 -8.90 -12.04
N ALA A 78 7.93 -7.75 -11.94
CA ALA A 78 6.79 -7.41 -12.80
C ALA A 78 7.15 -7.35 -14.30
N HIS A 79 8.43 -7.15 -14.63
CA HIS A 79 8.93 -7.07 -16.00
C HIS A 79 9.61 -8.35 -16.49
N LEU A 80 9.68 -9.40 -15.67
CA LEU A 80 10.19 -10.69 -16.12
C LEU A 80 9.23 -11.32 -17.15
N GLY A 81 9.78 -11.92 -18.21
CA GLY A 81 9.01 -12.51 -19.32
C GLY A 81 7.80 -13.39 -18.93
N PRO A 82 7.86 -14.22 -17.87
CA PRO A 82 6.72 -15.04 -17.44
C PRO A 82 5.53 -14.25 -16.88
N VAL A 83 5.77 -13.08 -16.27
CA VAL A 83 4.73 -12.34 -15.54
C VAL A 83 3.69 -11.74 -16.49
N PRO A 84 4.05 -11.00 -17.56
CA PRO A 84 3.08 -10.51 -18.53
C PRO A 84 2.23 -11.61 -19.15
N ALA A 85 2.82 -12.78 -19.46
CA ALA A 85 2.09 -13.93 -19.99
C ALA A 85 1.08 -14.49 -18.99
N TYR A 86 1.46 -14.59 -17.71
CA TYR A 86 0.55 -15.00 -16.64
C TYR A 86 -0.61 -14.00 -16.46
N LEU A 87 -0.32 -12.70 -16.45
CA LEU A 87 -1.34 -11.65 -16.35
C LEU A 87 -2.31 -11.68 -17.54
N GLN A 88 -1.83 -11.93 -18.77
CA GLN A 88 -2.69 -12.08 -19.95
C GLN A 88 -3.63 -13.28 -19.82
N ARG A 89 -3.14 -14.42 -19.34
CA ARG A 89 -3.97 -15.61 -19.10
C ARG A 89 -5.06 -15.33 -18.07
N LEU A 90 -4.70 -14.72 -16.96
CA LEU A 90 -5.63 -14.35 -15.90
C LEU A 90 -6.66 -13.30 -16.35
N ALA A 91 -6.27 -12.35 -17.19
CA ALA A 91 -7.15 -11.31 -17.70
C ALA A 91 -8.33 -11.85 -18.52
N GLY A 92 -8.23 -13.06 -19.07
CA GLY A 92 -9.31 -13.73 -19.78
C GLY A 92 -10.41 -14.33 -18.89
N LEU A 93 -10.17 -14.50 -17.59
CA LEU A 93 -11.10 -15.09 -16.64
C LEU A 93 -12.41 -14.29 -16.48
N PRO A 94 -12.39 -12.97 -16.22
CA PRO A 94 -13.63 -12.20 -16.09
C PRO A 94 -14.37 -12.09 -17.44
N ARG A 95 -15.65 -12.45 -17.43
CA ARG A 95 -16.54 -12.41 -18.61
C ARG A 95 -17.51 -11.23 -18.66
N THR A 96 -17.66 -10.52 -17.54
CA THR A 96 -18.57 -9.37 -17.38
C THR A 96 -17.81 -8.19 -16.80
N ALA A 97 -18.22 -6.95 -17.13
CA ALA A 97 -17.53 -5.75 -16.64
C ALA A 97 -17.49 -5.69 -15.10
N ARG A 98 -18.61 -6.01 -14.45
CA ARG A 98 -18.72 -6.12 -12.99
C ARG A 98 -17.78 -7.16 -12.39
N GLY A 99 -17.71 -8.35 -13.01
CA GLY A 99 -16.79 -9.40 -12.60
C GLY A 99 -15.33 -9.00 -12.80
N ALA A 100 -15.02 -8.20 -13.82
CA ALA A 100 -13.70 -7.65 -14.04
C ALA A 100 -13.26 -6.67 -12.94
N TYR A 101 -14.14 -5.77 -12.47
CA TYR A 101 -13.80 -4.87 -11.36
C TYR A 101 -13.52 -5.66 -10.08
N ALA A 102 -14.40 -6.60 -9.71
CA ALA A 102 -14.20 -7.45 -8.54
C ALA A 102 -12.91 -8.29 -8.65
N PHE A 103 -12.67 -8.89 -9.81
CA PHE A 103 -11.47 -9.70 -10.07
C PHE A 103 -10.18 -8.90 -9.90
N VAL A 104 -10.10 -7.70 -10.49
CA VAL A 104 -8.92 -6.84 -10.39
C VAL A 104 -8.68 -6.41 -8.94
N ALA A 105 -9.73 -6.08 -8.19
CA ALA A 105 -9.59 -5.70 -6.79
C ALA A 105 -9.10 -6.85 -5.91
N VAL A 106 -9.67 -8.05 -6.06
CA VAL A 106 -9.23 -9.24 -5.31
C VAL A 106 -7.80 -9.62 -5.69
N PHE A 107 -7.46 -9.60 -6.98
CA PHE A 107 -6.10 -9.88 -7.45
C PHE A 107 -5.10 -8.91 -6.83
N ALA A 108 -5.36 -7.60 -6.91
CA ALA A 108 -4.49 -6.58 -6.33
C ALA A 108 -4.33 -6.77 -4.81
N GLY A 109 -5.42 -7.06 -4.10
CA GLY A 109 -5.39 -7.32 -2.66
C GLY A 109 -4.59 -8.56 -2.26
N CYS A 110 -4.80 -9.70 -2.94
CA CYS A 110 -4.04 -10.92 -2.69
C CYS A 110 -2.53 -10.73 -2.90
N VAL A 111 -2.14 -10.05 -3.98
CA VAL A 111 -0.72 -9.74 -4.23
C VAL A 111 -0.19 -8.75 -3.20
N SER A 112 -0.99 -7.75 -2.82
CA SER A 112 -0.63 -6.74 -1.81
C SER A 112 -0.39 -7.34 -0.43
N LEU A 113 -1.07 -8.44 -0.06
CA LEU A 113 -0.83 -9.15 1.20
C LEU A 113 0.58 -9.76 1.27
N ILE A 114 1.14 -10.15 0.11
CA ILE A 114 2.49 -10.70 0.02
C ILE A 114 3.50 -9.57 0.06
N ALA A 115 3.36 -8.61 -0.86
CA ALA A 115 4.22 -7.44 -0.96
C ALA A 115 3.44 -6.26 -1.55
N TRP A 116 3.38 -5.15 -0.80
CA TRP A 116 2.61 -3.97 -1.16
C TRP A 116 3.13 -3.30 -2.45
N PRO A 117 4.45 -3.24 -2.75
CA PRO A 117 4.91 -2.66 -4.02
C PRO A 117 4.51 -3.56 -5.20
N LEU A 118 4.50 -4.88 -5.00
CA LEU A 118 4.09 -5.82 -6.03
C LEU A 118 2.58 -5.68 -6.30
N GLY A 119 1.77 -5.55 -5.27
CA GLY A 119 0.32 -5.37 -5.39
C GLY A 119 -0.08 -4.11 -6.16
N THR A 120 0.60 -2.99 -5.91
CA THR A 120 0.37 -1.74 -6.64
C THR A 120 0.77 -1.84 -8.12
N ILE A 121 1.94 -2.40 -8.41
CA ILE A 121 2.43 -2.57 -9.79
C ILE A 121 1.58 -3.60 -10.55
N LEU A 122 1.45 -4.82 -10.03
CA LEU A 122 0.71 -5.90 -10.70
C LEU A 122 -0.79 -5.60 -10.76
N GLY A 123 -1.37 -4.92 -9.77
CA GLY A 123 -2.77 -4.48 -9.82
C GLY A 123 -3.05 -3.57 -11.00
N GLY A 124 -2.19 -2.56 -11.22
CA GLY A 124 -2.28 -1.67 -12.38
C GLY A 124 -2.07 -2.39 -13.71
N LEU A 125 -1.09 -3.30 -13.78
CA LEU A 125 -0.86 -4.12 -14.97
C LEU A 125 -2.06 -5.04 -15.25
N MET A 126 -2.65 -5.67 -14.23
CA MET A 126 -3.84 -6.51 -14.37
C MET A 126 -5.04 -5.70 -14.87
N ALA A 127 -5.27 -4.50 -14.32
CA ALA A 127 -6.32 -3.59 -14.82
C ALA A 127 -6.15 -3.31 -16.32
N ARG A 128 -4.92 -3.07 -16.78
CA ARG A 128 -4.59 -2.90 -18.20
C ARG A 128 -4.86 -4.17 -19.01
N GLN A 129 -4.42 -5.34 -18.55
CA GLN A 129 -4.61 -6.59 -19.29
C GLN A 129 -6.09 -6.99 -19.39
N VAL A 130 -6.87 -6.79 -18.33
CA VAL A 130 -8.32 -7.01 -18.35
C VAL A 130 -8.98 -6.06 -19.35
N ALA A 131 -8.61 -4.78 -19.37
CA ALA A 131 -9.14 -3.83 -20.35
C ALA A 131 -8.85 -4.24 -21.81
N LEU A 132 -7.63 -4.71 -22.08
CA LEU A 132 -7.25 -5.23 -23.39
C LEU A 132 -8.05 -6.49 -23.75
N SER A 133 -8.20 -7.44 -22.82
CA SER A 133 -9.01 -8.65 -23.04
C SER A 133 -10.49 -8.33 -23.36
N PHE A 134 -11.08 -7.33 -22.71
CA PHE A 134 -12.44 -6.88 -23.03
C PHE A 134 -12.52 -6.22 -24.41
N ARG A 135 -11.55 -5.36 -24.74
CA ARG A 135 -11.45 -4.73 -26.06
C ARG A 135 -11.35 -5.78 -27.17
N ASP A 136 -10.47 -6.76 -27.01
CA ASP A 136 -10.24 -7.80 -28.01
C ASP A 136 -11.47 -8.71 -28.21
N ARG A 137 -12.35 -8.81 -27.19
CA ARG A 137 -13.66 -9.50 -27.26
C ARG A 137 -14.81 -8.60 -27.74
N GLY A 138 -14.56 -7.34 -28.08
CA GLY A 138 -15.61 -6.38 -28.45
C GLY A 138 -16.56 -6.00 -27.30
N GLN A 139 -16.15 -6.23 -26.05
CA GLN A 139 -16.95 -5.95 -24.86
C GLN A 139 -16.58 -4.61 -24.24
N LYS A 140 -17.57 -3.89 -23.71
CA LYS A 140 -17.36 -2.61 -23.02
C LYS A 140 -16.93 -2.83 -21.57
N VAL A 141 -15.89 -2.11 -21.13
CA VAL A 141 -15.47 -2.01 -19.73
C VAL A 141 -14.96 -0.59 -19.47
N HIS A 142 -15.21 -0.04 -18.28
CA HIS A 142 -14.79 1.32 -17.95
C HIS A 142 -13.36 1.30 -17.37
N TYR A 143 -12.37 1.68 -18.19
CA TYR A 143 -10.96 1.60 -17.81
C TYR A 143 -10.60 2.32 -16.49
N PRO A 144 -11.07 3.56 -16.22
CA PRO A 144 -10.84 4.19 -14.93
C PRO A 144 -11.40 3.42 -13.72
N LEU A 145 -12.48 2.63 -13.90
CA LEU A 145 -13.01 1.82 -12.80
C LEU A 145 -12.15 0.59 -12.55
N LEU A 146 -11.48 0.03 -13.56
CA LEU A 146 -10.46 -1.01 -13.36
C LEU A 146 -9.26 -0.47 -12.57
N GLY A 147 -8.82 0.76 -12.88
CA GLY A 147 -7.78 1.43 -12.10
C GLY A 147 -8.20 1.66 -10.65
N GLY A 148 -9.43 2.15 -10.44
CA GLY A 148 -10.02 2.31 -9.11
C GLY A 148 -10.13 0.98 -8.36
N ALA A 149 -10.55 -0.09 -9.03
CA ALA A 149 -10.63 -1.43 -8.46
C ALA A 149 -9.26 -1.96 -8.01
N ALA A 150 -8.22 -1.79 -8.85
CA ALA A 150 -6.85 -2.17 -8.49
C ALA A 150 -6.38 -1.43 -7.23
N PHE A 151 -6.65 -0.13 -7.14
CA PHE A 151 -6.31 0.66 -5.96
C PHE A 151 -7.14 0.28 -4.72
N SER A 152 -8.44 0.02 -4.87
CA SER A 152 -9.30 -0.44 -3.77
C SER A 152 -8.83 -1.77 -3.19
N GLY A 153 -8.34 -2.68 -4.04
CA GLY A 153 -7.76 -3.95 -3.60
C GLY A 153 -6.56 -3.79 -2.66
N PHE A 154 -5.82 -2.69 -2.78
CA PHE A 154 -4.68 -2.39 -1.93
C PHE A 154 -5.05 -2.23 -0.45
N VAL A 155 -6.33 -2.02 -0.09
CA VAL A 155 -6.77 -1.72 1.29
C VAL A 155 -6.27 -2.72 2.35
N VAL A 156 -6.08 -3.99 1.99
CA VAL A 156 -5.63 -5.04 2.93
C VAL A 156 -4.12 -5.19 3.02
N TRP A 157 -3.33 -4.39 2.30
CA TRP A 157 -1.87 -4.57 2.16
C TRP A 157 -1.19 -4.83 3.51
N HIS A 158 -1.46 -3.97 4.49
CA HIS A 158 -0.78 -3.97 5.79
C HIS A 158 -1.11 -5.18 6.68
N MET A 159 -2.14 -5.94 6.32
CA MET A 159 -2.65 -7.09 7.08
C MET A 159 -1.87 -8.38 6.77
N GLY A 160 -1.05 -8.41 5.73
CA GLY A 160 -0.26 -9.58 5.36
C GLY A 160 1.23 -9.46 5.70
N TYR A 161 2.04 -10.31 5.06
CA TYR A 161 3.51 -10.21 5.10
C TYR A 161 4.05 -8.93 4.47
N SER A 162 3.21 -8.15 3.79
CA SER A 162 3.62 -6.82 3.34
C SER A 162 3.71 -5.77 4.45
N GLY A 163 3.14 -6.06 5.64
CA GLY A 163 3.16 -5.17 6.77
C GLY A 163 4.55 -5.03 7.38
N SER A 164 5.18 -3.87 7.18
CA SER A 164 6.55 -3.62 7.63
C SER A 164 6.64 -3.53 9.17
N ALA A 165 5.66 -2.88 9.80
CA ALA A 165 5.58 -2.75 11.25
C ALA A 165 5.47 -4.10 11.99
N PRO A 166 4.51 -5.00 11.67
CA PRO A 166 4.42 -6.29 12.34
C PRO A 166 5.65 -7.19 12.10
N LEU A 167 6.30 -7.07 10.94
CA LEU A 167 7.56 -7.79 10.68
C LEU A 167 8.74 -7.23 11.48
N LEU A 168 8.81 -5.91 11.66
CA LEU A 168 9.84 -5.26 12.45
C LEU A 168 9.82 -5.76 13.89
N VAL A 169 8.65 -5.75 14.54
CA VAL A 169 8.50 -6.17 15.95
C VAL A 169 8.65 -7.69 16.16
N ALA A 170 8.55 -8.48 15.09
CA ALA A 170 8.80 -9.92 15.10
C ALA A 170 10.30 -10.27 14.92
N THR A 171 11.14 -9.30 14.56
CA THR A 171 12.55 -9.51 14.24
C THR A 171 13.45 -9.25 15.47
N GLN A 172 14.38 -10.16 15.76
CA GLN A 172 15.36 -10.00 16.84
C GLN A 172 16.20 -8.73 16.66
N GLY A 173 16.43 -8.00 17.76
CA GLY A 173 17.24 -6.79 17.77
C GLY A 173 16.54 -5.57 17.17
N ASN A 174 15.21 -5.60 17.04
CA ASN A 174 14.46 -4.45 16.58
C ASN A 174 14.45 -3.32 17.64
N PRO A 175 14.35 -2.03 17.24
CA PRO A 175 14.40 -0.90 18.17
C PRO A 175 13.28 -0.85 19.22
N MET A 176 12.19 -1.60 19.02
CA MET A 176 11.00 -1.59 19.88
C MET A 176 10.99 -2.75 20.89
N GLN A 177 11.94 -3.68 20.82
CA GLN A 177 11.92 -4.92 21.59
C GLN A 177 11.90 -4.70 23.11
N GLU A 178 12.69 -3.75 23.62
CA GLU A 178 12.70 -3.42 25.06
C GLU A 178 11.37 -2.80 25.51
N GLN A 179 10.81 -1.88 24.71
CA GLN A 179 9.57 -1.19 25.04
C GLN A 179 8.35 -2.14 25.02
N LEU A 180 8.40 -3.16 24.16
CA LEU A 180 7.32 -4.15 24.00
C LEU A 180 7.47 -5.34 24.97
N GLY A 181 8.54 -5.41 25.75
CA GLY A 181 8.81 -6.54 26.65
C GLY A 181 9.18 -7.84 25.92
N GLY A 182 9.67 -7.75 24.69
CA GLY A 182 10.06 -8.90 23.88
C GLY A 182 9.66 -8.79 22.41
N LEU A 183 9.73 -9.92 21.70
CA LEU A 183 9.27 -10.03 20.32
C LEU A 183 7.77 -10.32 20.26
N LEU A 184 7.10 -9.71 19.27
CA LEU A 184 5.71 -10.02 18.95
C LEU A 184 5.68 -10.93 17.71
N PRO A 185 5.42 -12.24 17.86
CA PRO A 185 5.48 -13.17 16.74
C PRO A 185 4.33 -12.93 15.75
N VAL A 186 4.56 -13.29 14.48
CA VAL A 186 3.56 -13.15 13.42
C VAL A 186 2.29 -13.97 13.67
N THR A 187 2.37 -15.02 14.49
CA THR A 187 1.22 -15.82 14.92
C THR A 187 0.22 -15.05 15.77
N GLN A 188 0.66 -13.99 16.46
CA GLN A 188 -0.18 -13.11 17.27
C GLN A 188 -0.59 -11.82 16.52
N THR A 189 0.04 -11.52 15.38
CA THR A 189 -0.23 -10.31 14.60
C THR A 189 -0.88 -10.67 13.25
N ILE A 190 -0.07 -10.89 12.21
CA ILE A 190 -0.50 -11.14 10.83
C ILE A 190 -1.33 -12.43 10.70
N LEU A 191 -0.96 -13.49 11.40
CA LEU A 191 -1.66 -14.78 11.34
C LEU A 191 -2.70 -14.95 12.46
N SER A 192 -3.00 -13.89 13.21
CA SER A 192 -4.07 -13.94 14.19
C SER A 192 -5.42 -14.19 13.50
N THR A 193 -6.28 -14.99 14.12
CA THR A 193 -7.61 -15.31 13.57
C THR A 193 -8.41 -14.06 13.25
N PHE A 194 -8.34 -13.04 14.12
CA PHE A 194 -9.00 -11.76 13.91
C PHE A 194 -8.52 -11.07 12.63
N ASN A 195 -7.21 -11.04 12.38
CA ASN A 195 -6.65 -10.44 11.17
C ASN A 195 -7.01 -11.23 9.91
N LEU A 196 -6.94 -12.57 9.96
CA LEU A 196 -7.31 -13.42 8.82
C LEU A 196 -8.79 -13.27 8.44
N VAL A 197 -9.70 -13.24 9.43
CA VAL A 197 -11.12 -13.02 9.19
C VAL A 197 -11.35 -11.63 8.59
N THR A 198 -10.71 -10.60 9.12
CA THR A 198 -10.86 -9.23 8.61
C THR A 198 -10.29 -9.05 7.21
N ILE A 199 -9.22 -9.75 6.82
CA ILE A 199 -8.75 -9.80 5.42
C ILE A 199 -9.85 -10.34 4.50
N VAL A 200 -10.42 -11.50 4.85
CA VAL A 200 -11.44 -12.16 4.02
C VAL A 200 -12.69 -11.29 3.90
N VAL A 201 -13.18 -10.76 5.02
CA VAL A 201 -14.35 -9.88 5.04
C VAL A 201 -14.09 -8.62 4.21
N THR A 202 -12.94 -7.96 4.40
CA THR A 202 -12.60 -6.72 3.68
C THR A 202 -12.50 -6.97 2.17
N LEU A 203 -11.80 -8.03 1.75
CA LEU A 203 -11.70 -8.36 0.32
C LEU A 203 -13.06 -8.74 -0.27
N ALA A 204 -13.89 -9.50 0.46
CA ALA A 204 -15.23 -9.84 0.03
C ALA A 204 -16.11 -8.58 -0.12
N THR A 205 -16.04 -7.65 0.83
CA THR A 205 -16.75 -6.37 0.77
C THR A 205 -16.29 -5.54 -0.42
N VAL A 206 -14.97 -5.39 -0.63
CA VAL A 206 -14.43 -4.66 -1.78
C VAL A 206 -14.85 -5.30 -3.09
N ALA A 207 -14.78 -6.63 -3.19
CA ALA A 207 -15.20 -7.37 -4.38
C ALA A 207 -16.70 -7.17 -4.66
N LEU A 208 -17.54 -7.25 -3.62
CA LEU A 208 -18.97 -7.01 -3.72
C LEU A 208 -19.25 -5.60 -4.21
N VAL A 209 -18.68 -4.58 -3.57
CA VAL A 209 -18.86 -3.18 -3.96
C VAL A 209 -18.37 -2.94 -5.39
N ALA A 210 -17.20 -3.47 -5.76
CA ALA A 210 -16.68 -3.36 -7.12
C ALA A 210 -17.59 -4.03 -8.15
N SER A 211 -18.25 -5.14 -7.80
CA SER A 211 -19.20 -5.82 -8.68
C SER A 211 -20.54 -5.09 -8.86
N LEU A 212 -20.85 -4.10 -8.01
CA LEU A 212 -22.08 -3.31 -8.08
C LEU A 212 -21.95 -2.06 -8.96
N LEU A 213 -20.71 -1.68 -9.34
CA LEU A 213 -20.39 -0.56 -10.22
C LEU A 213 -20.58 -0.91 -11.70
#